data_AF-A0A392P6S2-F1
#
_entry.id   AF-A0A392P6S2-F1
#
_cell.length_a   1.000
_cell.length_b   1.000
_cell.length_c   1.000
_cell.angle_alpha   90.00
_cell.angle_beta   90.00
_cell.angle_gamma   90.00
#
_symmetry.space_group_name_H-M   'P 1'
#
loop_
_entity.id
_entity.type
_entity.pdbx_description
1 polymer ?
#
loop_
_entity_poly.entity_id
_entity_poly.type
_entity_poly.pdbx_seq_one_letter_code
_entity_poly.pdbx_strand_id
1 'polypeptide(L)'
;MVTVAWHTVCTPIAEGGLGIRSISKLNQASNLKLFWEFLNSDTQWAHILRSRVKRGIDFINHHLFSSIWSGIKDQANTILENTTWLLGNGRHINFWLHNWSGVTLVDMLHIPQHLHRHLQSTVADIRTDNHWNIPMELQDLFPNLMNHLNQ
;
A
#
# COMPACT_ATOMS: atom_id res chain seq x y z
N MET A 1 9.93 -37.76 -26.39
CA MET A 1 9.07 -36.67 -25.87
C MET A 1 9.67 -35.35 -26.32
N VAL A 2 8.89 -34.50 -26.99
CA VAL A 2 9.33 -33.13 -27.29
C VAL A 2 8.80 -32.25 -26.17
N THR A 3 9.69 -31.58 -25.45
CA THR A 3 9.33 -30.60 -24.42
C THR A 3 9.26 -29.23 -25.07
N VAL A 4 8.11 -28.56 -24.93
CA VAL A 4 7.93 -27.18 -25.38
C VAL A 4 8.05 -26.27 -24.16
N ALA A 5 8.76 -25.16 -24.29
CA ALA A 5 8.89 -24.21 -23.19
C ALA A 5 7.51 -23.61 -22.83
N TRP A 6 7.21 -23.54 -21.53
CA TRP A 6 5.89 -23.11 -21.05
C TRP A 6 5.50 -21.69 -21.49
N HIS A 7 6.48 -20.78 -21.58
CA HIS A 7 6.23 -19.42 -22.05
C HIS A 7 5.73 -19.41 -23.51
N THR A 8 6.27 -20.27 -24.38
CA THR A 8 5.84 -20.44 -25.77
C THR A 8 4.40 -20.93 -25.85
N VAL A 9 4.03 -21.90 -25.01
CA VAL A 9 2.65 -22.41 -24.92
C VAL A 9 1.66 -21.29 -24.56
N CYS A 10 2.07 -20.35 -23.71
CA CYS A 10 1.22 -19.25 -23.26
C CYS A 10 1.10 -18.08 -24.25
N THR A 11 1.94 -18.03 -25.29
CA THR A 11 1.86 -16.95 -26.29
C THR A 11 0.56 -17.04 -27.11
N PRO A 12 0.04 -15.92 -27.63
CA PRO A 12 -1.14 -15.92 -28.48
C PRO A 12 -1.01 -16.86 -29.68
N ILE A 13 -2.14 -17.38 -30.16
CA ILE A 13 -2.17 -18.26 -31.36
C ILE A 13 -1.59 -17.55 -32.58
N ALA A 14 -1.83 -16.24 -32.71
CA ALA A 14 -1.27 -15.40 -33.78
C ALA A 14 0.28 -15.31 -33.75
N GLU A 15 0.90 -15.56 -32.59
CA GLU A 15 2.34 -15.56 -32.39
C GLU A 15 2.94 -16.99 -32.37
N GLY A 16 2.13 -18.01 -32.70
CA GLY A 16 2.57 -19.41 -32.76
C GLY A 16 2.46 -20.19 -31.45
N GLY A 17 1.80 -19.63 -30.42
CA GLY A 17 1.48 -20.34 -29.18
C GLY A 17 0.10 -21.00 -29.16
N LEU A 18 -0.32 -21.44 -27.97
CA LEU A 18 -1.66 -22.02 -27.75
C LEU A 18 -2.65 -21.02 -27.12
N GLY A 19 -2.21 -19.79 -26.81
CA GLY A 19 -3.05 -18.77 -26.18
C GLY A 19 -3.49 -19.11 -24.75
N ILE A 20 -2.84 -20.08 -24.10
CA ILE A 20 -3.18 -20.51 -22.74
C ILE A 20 -2.68 -19.47 -21.74
N ARG A 21 -3.47 -19.18 -20.69
CA ARG A 21 -3.05 -18.25 -19.65
C ARG A 21 -1.88 -18.83 -18.85
N SER A 22 -0.83 -18.04 -18.66
CA SER A 22 0.31 -18.42 -17.81
C SER A 22 -0.13 -18.58 -16.36
N ILE A 23 0.05 -19.80 -15.82
CA ILE A 23 -0.18 -20.11 -14.41
C ILE A 23 0.65 -19.20 -13.49
N SER A 24 1.88 -18.86 -13.89
CA SER A 24 2.73 -17.94 -13.13
C SER A 24 2.11 -16.54 -13.02
N LYS A 25 1.54 -16.01 -14.12
CA LYS A 25 0.83 -14.73 -14.12
C LYS A 25 -0.45 -14.78 -13.29
N LEU A 26 -1.21 -15.88 -13.39
CA LEU A 26 -2.40 -16.09 -12.56
C LEU A 26 -2.06 -16.13 -11.07
N ASN A 27 -0.97 -16.82 -10.70
CA ASN A 27 -0.51 -16.87 -9.32
C ASN A 27 -0.09 -15.49 -8.80
N GLN A 28 0.63 -14.71 -9.60
CA GLN A 28 1.01 -13.33 -9.26
C GLN A 28 -0.24 -12.45 -9.03
N ALA A 29 -1.22 -12.52 -9.93
CA ALA A 29 -2.49 -11.78 -9.78
C ALA A 29 -3.27 -12.20 -8.53
N SER A 30 -3.31 -13.50 -8.22
CA SER A 30 -3.93 -14.01 -6.99
C SER A 30 -3.19 -13.54 -5.73
N ASN A 31 -1.85 -13.50 -5.74
CA ASN A 31 -1.07 -12.99 -4.62
C ASN A 31 -1.28 -11.48 -4.40
N LEU A 32 -1.41 -10.70 -5.48
CA LEU A 32 -1.77 -9.28 -5.39
C LEU A 32 -3.15 -9.12 -4.73
N LYS A 33 -4.15 -9.86 -5.21
CA LYS A 33 -5.49 -9.84 -4.60
C LYS A 33 -5.45 -10.25 -3.13
N LEU A 34 -4.70 -11.30 -2.79
CA LEU A 34 -4.59 -11.77 -1.41
C LEU A 34 -3.88 -10.75 -0.51
N PHE A 35 -2.86 -10.05 -1.02
CA PHE A 35 -2.22 -8.96 -0.28
C PHE A 35 -3.19 -7.78 -0.04
N TRP A 36 -4.02 -7.46 -1.04
CA TRP A 36 -5.07 -6.45 -0.89
C TRP A 36 -6.09 -6.83 0.20
N GLU A 37 -6.53 -8.10 0.23
CA GLU A 37 -7.39 -8.60 1.30
C GLU A 37 -6.68 -8.62 2.66
N PHE A 38 -5.38 -8.94 2.68
CA PHE A 38 -4.55 -8.85 3.88
C PHE A 38 -4.48 -7.42 4.44
N LEU A 39 -4.52 -6.38 3.60
CA LEU A 39 -4.54 -5.00 4.08
C LEU A 39 -5.92 -4.57 4.57
N ASN A 40 -6.97 -4.89 3.81
CA ASN A 40 -8.26 -4.22 3.94
C ASN A 40 -9.39 -5.08 4.54
N SER A 41 -9.24 -6.40 4.61
CA SER A 41 -10.31 -7.27 5.12
C SER A 41 -10.23 -7.43 6.64
N ASP A 42 -11.39 -7.57 7.29
CA ASP A 42 -11.52 -7.90 8.71
C ASP A 42 -11.62 -9.41 8.99
N THR A 43 -11.09 -10.22 8.07
CA THR A 43 -11.08 -11.66 8.22
C THR A 43 -10.05 -12.09 9.28
N GLN A 44 -10.33 -13.19 9.99
CA GLN A 44 -9.47 -13.65 11.10
C GLN A 44 -8.02 -13.91 10.66
N TRP A 45 -7.82 -14.53 9.50
CA TRP A 45 -6.48 -14.80 8.97
C TRP A 45 -5.71 -13.49 8.72
N ALA A 46 -6.37 -12.45 8.21
CA ALA A 46 -5.75 -11.17 7.94
C ALA A 46 -5.36 -10.47 9.25
N HIS A 47 -6.21 -10.50 10.29
CA HIS A 47 -5.86 -9.98 11.62
C HIS A 47 -4.67 -10.72 12.25
N ILE A 48 -4.67 -12.05 12.24
CA ILE A 48 -3.59 -12.88 12.78
C ILE A 48 -2.28 -12.63 12.02
N LEU A 49 -2.36 -12.52 10.70
CA LEU A 49 -1.16 -12.26 9.90
C LEU A 49 -0.62 -10.85 10.16
N ARG A 50 -1.50 -9.82 10.16
CA ARG A 50 -1.13 -8.42 10.43
C ARG A 50 -0.48 -8.26 11.80
N SER A 51 -0.99 -8.91 12.84
CA SER A 51 -0.37 -8.83 14.19
C SER A 51 1.06 -9.39 14.21
N ARG A 52 1.35 -10.39 13.36
CA ARG A 52 2.69 -10.98 13.25
C ARG A 52 3.63 -10.13 12.39
N VAL A 53 3.16 -9.55 11.28
CA VAL A 53 4.01 -8.93 10.25
C VAL A 53 4.01 -7.41 10.20
N LYS A 54 2.96 -6.73 10.67
CA LYS A 54 2.83 -5.27 10.56
C LYS A 54 3.49 -4.56 11.76
N ARG A 55 4.27 -3.51 11.51
CA ARG A 55 4.97 -2.69 12.51
C ARG A 55 4.72 -1.21 12.21
N GLY A 56 3.62 -0.67 12.74
CA GLY A 56 3.15 0.64 12.34
C GLY A 56 2.69 0.61 10.88
N ILE A 57 3.42 1.30 10.01
CA ILE A 57 3.12 1.40 8.57
C ILE A 57 3.94 0.38 7.77
N ASP A 58 5.12 0.04 8.29
CA ASP A 58 6.02 -0.91 7.66
C ASP A 58 5.65 -2.37 7.99
N PHE A 59 6.31 -3.27 7.27
CA PHE A 59 6.28 -4.71 7.51
C PHE A 59 7.61 -5.18 8.10
N ILE A 60 7.59 -6.36 8.71
CA ILE A 60 8.81 -7.01 9.20
C ILE A 60 9.80 -7.28 8.05
N ASN A 61 11.08 -7.01 8.31
CA ASN A 61 12.18 -7.31 7.37
C ASN A 61 12.87 -8.65 7.66
N HIS A 62 12.54 -9.32 8.78
CA HIS A 62 13.09 -10.62 9.13
C HIS A 62 12.20 -11.76 8.61
N HIS A 63 12.79 -12.95 8.50
CA HIS A 63 12.06 -14.14 8.07
C HIS A 63 10.98 -14.53 9.09
N LEU A 64 9.77 -14.80 8.59
CA LEU A 64 8.67 -15.36 9.36
C LEU A 64 8.25 -16.68 8.73
N PHE A 65 8.14 -17.73 9.55
CA PHE A 65 7.61 -19.01 9.10
C PHE A 65 6.10 -18.89 8.84
N SER A 66 5.75 -18.60 7.59
CA SER A 66 4.38 -18.48 7.07
C SER A 66 4.40 -18.64 5.55
N SER A 67 3.67 -19.64 5.02
CA SER A 67 3.51 -19.83 3.59
C SER A 67 2.76 -18.66 2.93
N ILE A 68 1.75 -18.11 3.61
CA ILE A 68 0.96 -16.97 3.11
C ILE A 68 1.85 -15.72 3.00
N TRP A 69 2.51 -15.31 4.09
CA TRP A 69 3.36 -14.10 4.07
C TRP A 69 4.46 -14.21 3.02
N SER A 70 5.12 -15.37 2.95
CA SER A 70 6.21 -15.59 2.00
C SER A 70 5.76 -15.45 0.53
N GLY A 71 4.51 -15.80 0.22
CA GLY A 71 3.96 -15.66 -1.13
C GLY A 71 3.48 -14.25 -1.49
N ILE A 72 3.05 -13.45 -0.50
CA ILE A 72 2.43 -12.14 -0.76
C ILE A 72 3.34 -10.95 -0.45
N LYS A 73 4.39 -11.09 0.38
CA LYS A 73 5.25 -9.97 0.81
C LYS A 73 5.87 -9.20 -0.37
N ASP A 74 6.22 -9.91 -1.45
CA ASP A 74 6.85 -9.31 -2.62
C ASP A 74 5.87 -8.44 -3.44
N GLN A 75 4.56 -8.54 -3.15
CA GLN A 75 3.53 -7.72 -3.78
C GLN A 75 3.29 -6.40 -3.03
N ALA A 76 3.94 -6.19 -1.88
CA ALA A 76 3.72 -5.02 -1.04
C ALA A 76 3.98 -3.70 -1.77
N ASN A 77 5.17 -3.56 -2.37
CA ASN A 77 5.55 -2.33 -3.08
C ASN A 77 4.61 -2.07 -4.27
N THR A 78 4.33 -3.09 -5.08
CA THR A 78 3.41 -2.99 -6.21
C THR A 78 2.05 -2.44 -5.78
N ILE A 79 1.49 -2.92 -4.67
CA ILE A 79 0.18 -2.43 -4.21
C ILE A 79 0.29 -1.03 -3.60
N LEU A 80 1.28 -0.77 -2.74
CA LEU A 80 1.44 0.52 -2.08
C LEU A 80 1.72 1.65 -3.08
N GLU A 81 2.45 1.38 -4.16
CA GLU A 81 2.76 2.37 -5.20
C GLU A 81 1.60 2.61 -6.17
N ASN A 82 0.71 1.62 -6.35
CA ASN A 82 -0.40 1.69 -7.32
C ASN A 82 -1.77 1.90 -6.66
N THR A 83 -1.81 2.21 -5.36
CA THR A 83 -3.06 2.45 -4.63
C THR A 83 -2.98 3.71 -3.78
N THR A 84 -4.13 4.36 -3.62
CA THR A 84 -4.28 5.56 -2.79
C THR A 84 -5.41 5.36 -1.79
N TRP A 85 -5.30 6.03 -0.66
CA TRP A 85 -6.31 6.01 0.38
C TRP A 85 -7.48 6.93 0.02
N LEU A 86 -8.71 6.41 0.15
CA LEU A 86 -9.91 7.22 0.06
C LEU A 86 -10.24 7.80 1.43
N LEU A 87 -10.35 9.13 1.53
CA LEU A 87 -10.43 9.84 2.80
C LEU A 87 -11.57 9.37 3.72
N GLY A 88 -12.78 9.20 3.19
CA GLY A 88 -13.95 8.80 3.99
C GLY A 88 -14.07 9.62 5.29
N ASN A 89 -14.13 8.93 6.43
CA ASN A 89 -14.17 9.55 7.77
C ASN A 89 -12.79 9.88 8.37
N GLY A 90 -11.69 9.47 7.72
CA GLY A 90 -10.32 9.78 8.13
C GLY A 90 -9.79 9.08 9.40
N ARG A 91 -10.58 8.26 10.09
CA ARG A 91 -10.23 7.71 11.43
C ARG A 91 -9.14 6.65 11.41
N HIS A 92 -8.93 6.00 10.26
CA HIS A 92 -7.94 4.94 10.08
C HIS A 92 -6.83 5.34 9.10
N ILE A 93 -6.77 6.63 8.75
CA ILE A 93 -5.82 7.16 7.78
C ILE A 93 -4.84 8.03 8.53
N ASN A 94 -3.57 7.63 8.56
CA ASN A 94 -2.51 8.48 9.08
C ASN A 94 -2.36 9.70 8.17
N PHE A 95 -2.43 10.90 8.74
CA PHE A 95 -2.39 12.14 7.98
C PHE A 95 -1.05 12.32 7.25
N TRP A 96 0.05 11.91 7.87
CA TRP A 96 1.40 12.22 7.39
C TRP A 96 1.96 11.16 6.44
N LEU A 97 1.75 9.89 6.79
CA LEU A 97 2.51 8.76 6.24
C LEU A 97 1.71 7.94 5.23
N HIS A 98 0.39 8.08 5.17
CA HIS A 98 -0.41 7.40 4.15
C HIS A 98 -0.57 8.27 2.90
N ASN A 99 -0.55 7.64 1.73
CA ASN A 99 -0.82 8.33 0.46
C ASN A 99 -2.33 8.48 0.24
N TRP A 100 -2.93 9.51 0.82
CA TRP A 100 -4.31 9.92 0.56
C TRP A 100 -4.42 11.21 -0.28
N SER A 101 -3.31 11.90 -0.51
CA SER A 101 -3.25 13.19 -1.22
C SER A 101 -2.48 13.13 -2.55
N GLY A 102 -2.27 11.92 -3.09
CA GLY A 102 -1.44 11.67 -4.28
C GLY A 102 0.04 11.46 -3.96
N VAL A 103 0.54 12.13 -2.91
CA VAL A 103 1.86 11.92 -2.30
C VAL A 103 1.72 11.81 -0.78
N THR A 104 2.67 11.18 -0.10
CA THR A 104 2.73 11.24 1.37
C THR A 104 3.21 12.64 1.80
N LEU A 105 2.67 13.17 2.89
CA LEU A 105 3.09 14.49 3.37
C LEU A 105 4.52 14.45 3.91
N VAL A 106 4.98 13.32 4.45
CA VAL A 106 6.38 13.19 4.88
C VAL A 106 7.36 13.33 3.72
N ASP A 107 7.03 12.81 2.54
CA ASP A 107 7.87 12.93 1.35
C ASP A 107 7.80 14.35 0.78
N MET A 108 6.59 14.92 0.71
CA MET A 108 6.36 16.28 0.21
C MET A 108 7.08 17.34 1.05
N LEU A 109 7.05 17.18 2.37
CA LEU A 109 7.64 18.12 3.33
C LEU A 109 9.08 17.76 3.71
N HIS A 110 9.65 16.71 3.10
CA HIS A 110 10.98 16.18 3.36
C HIS A 110 11.26 15.95 4.86
N ILE A 111 10.29 15.39 5.58
CA ILE A 111 10.41 15.17 7.03
C ILE A 111 11.40 14.03 7.30
N PRO A 112 12.42 14.24 8.16
CA PRO A 112 13.39 13.20 8.51
C PRO A 112 12.75 11.92 9.07
N GLN A 113 13.24 10.76 8.62
CA GLN A 113 12.69 9.45 8.98
C GLN A 113 12.63 9.18 10.49
N HIS A 114 13.58 9.69 11.27
CA HIS A 114 13.59 9.52 12.72
C HIS A 114 12.40 10.19 13.44
N LEU A 115 11.73 11.15 12.78
CA LEU A 115 10.54 11.81 13.30
C LEU A 115 9.24 11.07 12.95
N HIS A 116 9.25 10.19 11.95
CA HIS A 116 8.04 9.51 11.45
C HIS A 116 7.29 8.75 12.55
N ARG A 117 8.01 8.17 13.52
CA ARG A 117 7.42 7.45 14.66
C ARG A 117 6.52 8.32 15.57
N HIS A 118 6.71 9.64 15.53
CA HIS A 118 5.96 10.61 16.33
C HIS A 118 4.73 11.16 15.58
N LEU A 119 4.64 10.93 14.26
CA LEU A 119 3.58 11.43 13.39
C LEU A 119 2.38 10.47 13.38
N GLN A 120 1.68 10.35 14.50
CA GLN A 120 0.61 9.36 14.68
C GLN A 120 -0.81 9.90 14.45
N SER A 121 -0.96 11.21 14.23
CA SER A 121 -2.27 11.84 14.04
C SER A 121 -2.97 11.33 12.78
N THR A 122 -4.27 11.10 12.89
CA THR A 122 -5.12 10.67 11.79
C THR A 122 -5.67 11.87 11.03
N VAL A 123 -6.21 11.63 9.84
CA VAL A 123 -6.92 12.68 9.09
C VAL A 123 -8.13 13.19 9.86
N ALA A 124 -8.82 12.32 10.61
CA ALA A 124 -9.97 12.73 11.43
C ALA A 124 -9.59 13.67 12.58
N ASP A 125 -8.36 13.57 13.10
CA ASP A 125 -7.89 14.43 14.18
C ASP A 125 -7.59 15.87 13.70
N ILE A 126 -7.22 16.01 12.42
CA ILE A 126 -6.80 17.29 11.83
C ILE A 126 -7.93 17.92 11.01
N ARG A 127 -8.84 17.13 10.45
CA ARG A 127 -9.96 17.63 9.64
C ARG A 127 -11.25 17.65 10.46
N THR A 128 -11.74 18.84 10.78
CA THR A 128 -13.02 19.05 11.49
C THR A 128 -13.96 19.86 10.62
N ASP A 129 -15.23 19.45 10.50
CA ASP A 129 -16.27 20.16 9.73
C ASP A 129 -15.84 20.59 8.32
N ASN A 130 -15.14 19.69 7.62
CA ASN A 130 -14.61 19.90 6.26
C ASN A 130 -13.52 20.98 6.14
N HIS A 131 -12.92 21.41 7.25
CA HIS A 131 -11.80 22.33 7.30
C HIS A 131 -10.56 21.66 7.89
N TRP A 132 -9.38 21.99 7.37
CA TRP A 132 -8.11 21.51 7.88
C TRP A 132 -7.65 22.40 9.04
N ASN A 133 -7.59 21.85 10.25
CA ASN A 133 -7.13 22.52 11.46
C ASN A 133 -5.63 22.26 11.67
N ILE A 134 -4.81 22.93 10.87
CA ILE A 134 -3.35 22.82 10.93
C ILE A 134 -2.80 23.94 11.82
N PRO A 135 -1.95 23.65 12.82
CA PRO A 135 -1.29 24.68 13.64
C PRO A 135 -0.61 25.74 12.78
N MET A 136 -0.70 27.03 13.17
CA MET A 136 -0.10 28.15 12.42
C MET A 136 1.40 27.94 12.19
N GLU A 137 2.12 27.39 13.17
CA GLU A 137 3.55 27.06 13.06
C GLU A 137 3.85 26.16 11.85
N LEU A 138 2.99 25.19 11.57
CA LEU A 138 3.15 24.30 10.40
C LEU A 138 2.76 25.00 9.09
N GLN A 139 1.83 25.95 9.13
CA GLN A 139 1.47 26.76 7.97
C GLN A 139 2.62 27.70 7.59
N ASP A 140 3.29 28.30 8.59
CA ASP A 140 4.44 29.17 8.39
C ASP A 140 5.66 28.40 7.86
N LEU A 141 5.90 27.18 8.39
CA LEU A 141 6.98 26.32 7.92
C LEU A 141 6.73 25.77 6.51
N PHE A 142 5.46 25.54 6.14
CA PHE A 142 5.08 24.90 4.89
C PHE A 142 3.91 25.63 4.20
N PRO A 143 4.15 26.80 3.59
CA PRO A 143 3.09 27.63 3.01
C PRO A 143 2.33 26.96 1.85
N ASN A 144 2.95 25.99 1.17
CA ASN A 144 2.32 25.24 0.08
C ASN A 144 1.41 24.11 0.55
N LEU A 145 1.46 23.73 1.84
CA LEU A 145 0.69 22.62 2.40
C LEU A 145 -0.81 22.86 2.22
N MET A 146 -1.30 24.06 2.55
CA MET A 146 -2.72 24.35 2.49
C MET A 146 -3.25 24.41 1.06
N ASN A 147 -2.42 24.85 0.10
CA ASN A 147 -2.76 24.83 -1.32
C ASN A 147 -2.90 23.40 -1.84
N HIS A 148 -2.03 22.48 -1.39
CA HIS A 148 -2.11 21.06 -1.75
C HIS A 148 -3.35 20.37 -1.17
N LEU A 149 -3.71 20.71 0.08
CA LEU A 149 -4.83 20.11 0.79
C LEU A 149 -6.22 20.57 0.33
N ASN A 150 -6.28 21.69 -0.41
CA ASN A 150 -7.52 22.28 -0.93
C ASN A 150 -7.73 22.01 -2.43
N GLN A 151 -6.89 21.19 -3.08
CA GLN A 151 -7.11 20.69 -4.44
C GLN A 151 -8.17 19.58 -4.46
#